data_AF-A0A2V9SVW4-F1
#
_entry.id   AF-A0A2V9SVW4-F1
#
_cell.length_a   1.000
_cell.length_b   1.000
_cell.length_c   1.000
_cell.angle_alpha   90.00
_cell.angle_beta   90.00
_cell.angle_gamma   90.00
#
_symmetry.space_group_name_H-M   'P 1'
#
loop_
_entity.id
_entity.type
_entity.pdbx_description
1 polymer ?
#
loop_
_entity_poly.entity_id
_entity_poly.type
_entity_poly.pdbx_seq_one_letter_code
_entity_poly.pdbx_strand_id
1 'polypeptide(L)'
;MAIALLRTQVNPFDLKTVLLAKHAQHVVLIHFPIALFIAAVAFDLIAHWTKRHGLADAAYYNLLTAAISTLPVLVTGILAWQYQLDGQKLKGILLLHLILACVSSGMIWLVWWVNFRARRRAEALPSYRL
;
A
#
# COMPACT_ATOMS: atom_id res chain seq x y z
N MET A 1 -25.65 -33.10 35.70
CA MET A 1 -25.98 -31.66 35.64
C MET A 1 -24.79 -30.89 36.21
N ALA A 2 -24.42 -29.75 35.61
CA ALA A 2 -23.23 -28.91 35.84
C ALA A 2 -22.02 -29.28 34.96
N ILE A 3 -22.11 -29.08 33.64
CA ILE A 3 -21.77 -27.83 32.93
C ILE A 3 -20.28 -27.52 33.05
N ALA A 4 -19.56 -27.99 32.03
CA ALA A 4 -18.21 -27.58 31.67
C ALA A 4 -18.17 -26.05 31.41
N LEU A 5 -17.67 -25.30 32.40
CA LEU A 5 -17.25 -23.91 32.24
C LEU A 5 -15.79 -23.85 31.78
N LEU A 6 -15.48 -24.46 30.63
CA LEU A 6 -14.25 -24.14 29.90
C LEU A 6 -14.48 -22.78 29.23
N ARG A 7 -14.32 -21.71 30.03
CA ARG A 7 -14.09 -20.36 29.51
C ARG A 7 -12.89 -20.44 28.58
N THR A 8 -13.13 -20.36 27.27
CA THR A 8 -12.12 -20.02 26.28
C THR A 8 -11.63 -18.61 26.61
N GLN A 9 -10.56 -18.54 27.42
CA GLN A 9 -9.83 -17.30 27.69
C GLN A 9 -9.28 -16.78 26.36
N VAL A 10 -9.99 -15.83 25.76
CA VAL A 10 -9.48 -15.03 24.65
C VAL A 10 -8.38 -14.16 25.24
N ASN A 11 -7.13 -14.59 25.03
CA ASN A 11 -5.96 -13.90 25.57
C ASN A 11 -5.73 -12.63 24.74
N PRO A 12 -5.77 -11.41 25.31
CA PRO A 12 -5.58 -10.18 24.55
C PRO A 12 -4.16 -10.04 23.95
N PHE A 13 -3.22 -10.88 24.39
CA PHE A 13 -1.85 -10.99 23.88
C PHE A 13 -1.62 -12.21 22.99
N ASP A 14 -2.68 -12.89 22.56
CA ASP A 14 -2.54 -13.92 21.55
C ASP A 14 -2.24 -13.22 20.21
N LEU A 15 -0.95 -13.20 19.85
CA LEU A 15 -0.42 -12.63 18.61
C LEU A 15 -1.19 -13.12 17.38
N LYS A 16 -1.71 -14.36 17.42
CA LYS A 16 -2.55 -14.87 16.35
C LYS A 16 -3.86 -14.10 16.29
N THR A 17 -4.52 -13.82 17.42
CA THR A 17 -5.78 -13.07 17.46
C THR A 17 -5.61 -11.59 17.13
N VAL A 18 -4.46 -10.99 17.46
CA VAL A 18 -4.14 -9.59 17.11
C VAL A 18 -3.78 -9.44 15.62
N LEU A 19 -3.09 -10.42 15.02
CA LEU A 19 -2.81 -10.45 13.58
C LEU A 19 -4.02 -10.91 12.75
N LEU A 20 -4.89 -11.77 13.29
CA LEU A 20 -6.14 -12.22 12.65
C LEU A 20 -7.36 -11.38 13.03
N ALA A 21 -7.20 -10.27 13.76
CA ALA A 21 -8.30 -9.38 14.14
C ALA A 21 -9.03 -8.88 12.88
N LYS A 22 -10.25 -9.38 12.71
CA LYS A 22 -10.82 -9.85 11.46
C LYS A 22 -11.26 -8.81 10.41
N HIS A 23 -10.98 -7.51 10.48
CA HIS A 23 -11.49 -6.62 9.42
C HIS A 23 -10.85 -5.23 9.35
N ALA A 24 -10.45 -4.66 10.49
CA ALA A 24 -10.09 -3.25 10.53
C ALA A 24 -8.71 -2.95 9.92
N GLN A 25 -7.74 -3.87 10.07
CA GLN A 25 -6.36 -3.60 9.65
C GLN A 25 -6.21 -3.59 8.13
N HIS A 26 -6.79 -4.57 7.43
CA HIS A 26 -6.65 -4.66 5.98
C HIS A 26 -7.27 -3.44 5.27
N VAL A 27 -8.48 -2.99 5.67
CA VAL A 27 -9.12 -1.81 5.06
C VAL A 27 -8.27 -0.56 5.26
N VAL A 28 -7.76 -0.31 6.48
CA VAL A 28 -6.90 0.85 6.74
C VAL A 28 -5.60 0.80 5.94
N LEU A 29 -5.00 -0.40 5.82
CA LEU A 29 -3.74 -0.58 5.11
C LEU A 29 -3.88 -0.27 3.61
N ILE A 30 -5.03 -0.55 2.97
CA ILE A 30 -5.24 -0.27 1.54
C ILE A 30 -5.31 1.24 1.27
N HIS A 31 -5.87 2.03 2.19
CA HIS A 31 -6.02 3.49 1.99
C HIS A 31 -4.69 4.23 2.09
N PHE A 32 -3.72 3.68 2.83
CA PHE A 32 -2.45 4.33 3.06
C PHE A 32 -1.62 4.53 1.76
N PRO A 33 -1.31 3.49 0.95
CA PRO A 33 -0.64 3.67 -0.34
C PRO A 33 -1.41 4.59 -1.29
N ILE A 34 -2.75 4.54 -1.28
CA ILE A 34 -3.59 5.36 -2.15
C ILE A 34 -3.46 6.84 -1.76
N ALA A 35 -3.52 7.16 -0.46
CA ALA A 35 -3.34 8.52 0.03
C ALA A 35 -1.94 9.04 -0.27
N LEU A 36 -0.90 8.23 -0.06
CA LEU A 36 0.48 8.58 -0.41
C LEU A 36 0.62 8.82 -1.92
N PHE A 37 0.01 7.99 -2.76
CA PHE A 37 0.02 8.19 -4.21
C PHE A 37 -0.64 9.53 -4.62
N ILE A 38 -1.83 9.83 -4.09
CA ILE A 38 -2.54 11.09 -4.39
C ILE A 38 -1.71 12.30 -3.92
N ALA A 39 -1.17 12.24 -2.71
CA ALA A 39 -0.31 13.30 -2.19
C ALA A 39 0.97 13.47 -3.00
N ALA A 40 1.57 12.38 -3.50
CA ALA A 40 2.75 12.43 -4.36
C ALA A 40 2.43 13.13 -5.68
N VAL A 41 1.30 12.80 -6.32
CA VAL A 41 0.84 13.48 -7.54
C VAL A 41 0.58 14.97 -7.29
N ALA A 42 -0.03 15.32 -6.15
CA ALA A 42 -0.23 16.71 -5.78
C ALA A 42 1.09 17.47 -5.60
N PHE A 43 2.07 16.89 -4.91
CA PHE A 43 3.39 17.49 -4.76
C PHE A 43 4.13 17.62 -6.10
N ASP A 44 4.02 16.65 -6.98
CA ASP A 44 4.64 16.68 -8.30
C ASP A 44 4.04 17.80 -9.17
N LEU A 45 2.71 17.97 -9.16
CA LEU A 45 2.02 19.06 -9.85
C LEU A 45 2.44 20.44 -9.30
N ILE A 46 2.48 20.60 -7.98
CA ILE A 46 2.89 21.86 -7.35
C ILE A 46 4.38 22.13 -7.64
N ALA A 47 5.23 21.11 -7.62
CA ALA A 47 6.64 21.24 -7.97
C ALA A 47 6.83 21.71 -9.41
N HIS A 48 6.05 21.17 -10.36
CA HIS A 48 6.04 21.59 -11.75
C HIS A 48 5.62 23.06 -11.92
N TRP A 49 4.62 23.53 -11.19
CA TRP A 49 4.19 24.94 -11.24
C TRP A 49 5.15 25.90 -10.55
N THR A 50 5.67 25.52 -9.40
CA THR A 50 6.52 26.40 -8.57
C THR A 50 8.00 26.31 -8.91
N LYS A 51 8.41 25.33 -9.75
CA LYS A 51 9.80 24.98 -10.07
C LYS A 51 10.66 24.70 -8.82
N ARG A 52 10.04 24.31 -7.71
CA ARG A 52 10.73 24.04 -6.44
C ARG A 52 11.22 22.60 -6.38
N HIS A 53 12.54 22.40 -6.41
CA HIS A 53 13.16 21.07 -6.34
C HIS A 53 12.77 20.29 -5.07
N GLY A 54 12.62 20.95 -3.92
CA GLY A 54 12.23 20.27 -2.68
C GLY A 54 10.84 19.62 -2.71
N LEU A 55 9.89 20.17 -3.48
CA LEU A 55 8.56 19.56 -3.66
C LEU A 55 8.62 18.36 -4.59
N ALA A 56 9.49 18.39 -5.60
CA ALA A 56 9.72 17.23 -6.45
C ALA A 56 10.35 16.09 -5.63
N ASP A 57 11.28 16.41 -4.72
CA ASP A 57 11.89 15.42 -3.81
C ASP A 57 10.85 14.82 -2.87
N ALA A 58 9.99 15.65 -2.28
CA ALA A 58 8.86 15.19 -1.49
C ALA A 58 7.94 14.27 -2.30
N ALA A 59 7.59 14.63 -3.53
CA ALA A 59 6.77 13.80 -4.41
C ALA A 59 7.41 12.42 -4.66
N TYR A 60 8.70 12.39 -4.94
CA TYR A 60 9.43 11.15 -5.20
C TYR A 60 9.51 10.23 -3.98
N TYR A 61 9.91 10.75 -2.82
CA TYR A 61 9.98 9.94 -1.61
C TYR A 61 8.59 9.44 -1.19
N ASN A 62 7.57 10.28 -1.31
CA ASN A 62 6.20 9.90 -0.99
C ASN A 62 5.70 8.78 -1.92
N LEU A 63 6.03 8.85 -3.21
CA LEU A 63 5.70 7.82 -4.20
C LEU A 63 6.48 6.51 -3.98
N LEU A 64 7.75 6.59 -3.55
CA LEU A 64 8.54 5.43 -3.15
C LEU A 64 7.93 4.75 -1.93
N THR A 65 7.56 5.52 -0.90
CA THR A 65 6.87 4.99 0.29
C THR A 65 5.53 4.37 -0.09
N ALA A 66 4.77 4.99 -1.01
CA ALA A 66 3.54 4.42 -1.55
C ALA A 66 3.82 3.04 -2.19
N ALA A 67 4.81 2.95 -3.07
CA ALA A 67 5.18 1.70 -3.75
C ALA A 67 5.60 0.60 -2.76
N ILE A 68 6.46 0.90 -1.78
CA ILE A 68 6.86 -0.08 -0.76
C ILE A 68 5.67 -0.52 0.10
N SER A 69 4.78 0.42 0.47
CA SER A 69 3.60 0.12 1.28
C SER A 69 2.58 -0.78 0.58
N THR A 70 2.62 -0.91 -0.76
CA THR A 70 1.79 -1.90 -1.47
C THR A 70 2.16 -3.34 -1.11
N LEU A 71 3.41 -3.63 -0.74
CA LEU A 71 3.85 -4.98 -0.41
C LEU A 71 3.13 -5.58 0.81
N PRO A 72 3.13 -4.94 2.01
CA PRO A 72 2.38 -5.46 3.15
C PRO A 72 0.86 -5.46 2.90
N VAL A 73 0.33 -4.55 2.07
CA VAL A 73 -1.09 -4.55 1.69
C VAL A 73 -1.47 -5.79 0.88
N LEU A 74 -0.65 -6.17 -0.10
CA LEU A 74 -0.87 -7.39 -0.89
C LEU A 74 -0.76 -8.63 -0.01
N VAL A 75 0.25 -8.71 0.86
CA VAL A 75 0.41 -9.82 1.80
C VAL A 75 -0.80 -9.95 2.71
N THR A 76 -1.24 -8.86 3.34
CA THR A 76 -2.41 -8.88 4.23
C THR A 76 -3.71 -9.21 3.48
N GLY A 77 -3.86 -8.78 2.23
CA GLY A 77 -5.01 -9.14 1.38
C GLY A 77 -5.07 -10.64 1.03
N ILE A 78 -3.91 -11.24 0.70
CA ILE A 78 -3.83 -12.68 0.43
C ILE A 78 -4.11 -13.48 1.70
N LEU A 79 -3.52 -13.08 2.84
CA LEU A 79 -3.77 -13.74 4.13
C LEU A 79 -5.25 -13.63 4.52
N ALA A 80 -5.87 -12.46 4.33
CA ALA A 80 -7.30 -12.28 4.56
C ALA A 80 -8.15 -13.23 3.70
N TRP A 81 -7.81 -13.38 2.42
CA TRP A 81 -8.49 -14.32 1.54
C TRP A 81 -8.35 -15.78 1.99
N GLN A 82 -7.15 -16.20 2.40
CA GLN A 82 -6.90 -17.58 2.84
C GLN A 82 -7.59 -17.90 4.17
N TYR A 83 -7.46 -17.01 5.18
CA TYR A 83 -7.91 -17.31 6.53
C TYR A 83 -9.35 -16.90 6.84
N GLN A 84 -9.91 -15.92 6.11
CA GLN A 84 -11.24 -15.39 6.43
C GLN A 84 -12.31 -15.84 5.46
N LEU A 85 -11.92 -16.07 4.21
CA LEU A 85 -12.81 -16.56 3.17
C LEU A 85 -12.58 -18.04 2.91
N ASP A 86 -11.80 -18.75 3.74
CA ASP A 86 -11.42 -20.17 3.57
C ASP A 86 -10.96 -20.49 2.13
N GLY A 87 -10.27 -19.54 1.49
CA GLY A 87 -9.86 -19.68 0.09
C GLY A 87 -11.02 -19.78 -0.90
N GLN A 88 -12.18 -19.18 -0.59
CA GLN A 88 -13.35 -19.22 -1.46
C GLN A 88 -13.03 -18.75 -2.87
N LYS A 89 -13.74 -19.34 -3.84
CA LYS A 89 -13.54 -19.07 -5.26
C LYS A 89 -13.66 -17.57 -5.53
N LEU A 90 -12.65 -17.01 -6.20
CA LEU A 90 -12.60 -15.61 -6.63
C LEU A 90 -13.74 -15.33 -7.62
N LYS A 91 -14.89 -14.86 -7.11
CA LYS A 91 -16.06 -14.49 -7.91
C LYS A 91 -16.67 -13.18 -7.42
N GLY A 92 -17.31 -12.47 -8.33
CA GLY A 92 -18.00 -11.21 -8.03
C GLY A 92 -17.07 -10.15 -7.44
N ILE A 93 -17.47 -9.62 -6.28
CA ILE A 93 -16.82 -8.49 -5.60
C ILE A 93 -15.38 -8.82 -5.19
N LEU A 94 -15.10 -10.07 -4.78
CA LEU A 94 -13.75 -10.47 -4.38
C LEU A 94 -12.77 -10.45 -5.55
N LEU A 95 -13.22 -10.93 -6.72
CA LEU A 95 -12.43 -10.87 -7.95
C LEU A 95 -12.21 -9.42 -8.39
N LEU A 96 -13.26 -8.59 -8.34
CA LEU A 96 -13.16 -7.16 -8.66
C LEU A 96 -12.14 -6.47 -7.74
N HIS A 97 -12.21 -6.73 -6.43
CA HIS A 97 -11.29 -6.16 -5.45
C HIS A 97 -9.83 -6.57 -5.75
N LEU A 98 -9.59 -7.85 -6.04
CA LEU A 98 -8.26 -8.34 -6.40
C LEU A 98 -7.73 -7.68 -7.68
N ILE A 99 -8.57 -7.55 -8.72
CA ILE A 99 -8.19 -6.87 -9.96
C ILE A 99 -7.84 -5.41 -9.69
N LEU A 100 -8.67 -4.69 -8.94
CA LEU A 100 -8.41 -3.29 -8.58
C LEU A 100 -7.13 -3.14 -7.75
N ALA A 101 -6.88 -4.05 -6.81
CA ALA A 101 -5.65 -4.08 -6.01
C ALA A 101 -4.40 -4.30 -6.89
N CYS A 102 -4.47 -5.24 -7.84
CA CYS A 102 -3.37 -5.49 -8.78
C CYS A 102 -3.11 -4.32 -9.72
N VAL A 103 -4.17 -3.76 -10.33
CA VAL A 103 -4.06 -2.64 -11.26
C VAL A 103 -3.54 -1.39 -10.57
N SER A 104 -4.07 -1.05 -9.39
CA SER A 104 -3.61 0.11 -8.62
C SER A 104 -2.16 -0.05 -8.16
N SER A 105 -1.77 -1.23 -7.65
CA SER A 105 -0.38 -1.50 -7.27
C SER A 105 0.56 -1.38 -8.47
N GLY A 106 0.19 -1.97 -9.61
CA GLY A 106 0.94 -1.86 -10.86
C GLY A 106 1.09 -0.40 -11.33
N MET A 107 0.03 0.40 -11.22
CA MET A 107 0.06 1.82 -11.55
C MET A 107 1.03 2.60 -10.63
N ILE A 108 0.96 2.39 -9.31
CA ILE A 108 1.86 3.06 -8.35
C ILE A 108 3.32 2.72 -8.68
N TRP A 109 3.63 1.45 -8.92
CA TRP A 109 4.97 1.01 -9.30
C TRP A 109 5.43 1.58 -10.65
N LEU A 110 4.54 1.66 -11.64
CA LEU A 110 4.84 2.24 -12.94
C LEU A 110 5.16 3.74 -12.83
N VAL A 111 4.34 4.50 -12.11
CA VAL A 111 4.54 5.95 -11.93
C VAL A 111 5.83 6.19 -11.15
N TRP A 112 6.10 5.40 -10.10
CA TRP A 112 7.37 5.44 -9.37
C TRP A 112 8.55 5.18 -10.29
N TRP A 113 8.47 4.15 -11.14
CA TRP A 113 9.51 3.81 -12.10
C TRP A 113 9.78 4.92 -13.12
N VAL A 114 8.73 5.57 -13.64
CA VAL A 114 8.86 6.72 -14.53
C VAL A 114 9.55 7.89 -13.81
N ASN A 115 9.13 8.20 -12.58
CA ASN A 115 9.73 9.25 -11.76
C ASN A 115 11.22 8.97 -11.45
N PHE A 116 11.54 7.72 -11.12
CA PHE A 116 12.91 7.27 -10.89
C PHE A 116 13.79 7.43 -12.14
N ARG A 117 13.29 7.01 -13.32
CA ARG A 117 14.03 7.18 -14.58
C ARG A 117 14.21 8.65 -14.96
N ALA A 118 13.21 9.50 -14.72
CA ALA A 118 13.31 10.93 -14.97
C ALA A 118 14.41 11.59 -14.12
N ARG A 119 14.47 11.26 -12.82
CA ARG A 119 15.53 11.72 -11.91
C ARG A 119 16.91 11.26 -12.32
N ARG A 120 17.06 9.97 -12.63
CA ARG A 120 18.35 9.42 -13.10
C ARG A 120 18.84 10.10 -14.38
N ARG A 121 17.93 10.54 -15.26
CA ARG A 121 18.29 11.34 -16.45
C ARG A 121 18.66 12.78 -16.12
N ALA A 122 17.99 13.40 -15.14
CA ALA A 122 18.31 14.75 -14.68
C ALA A 122 19.67 14.81 -13.98
N GLU A 123 19.98 13.83 -13.12
CA GLU A 123 21.29 13.70 -12.46
C GLU A 123 22.43 13.33 -13.42
N ALA A 124 22.13 12.66 -14.52
CA ALA A 124 23.13 12.28 -15.53
C ALA A 124 23.63 13.46 -16.39
N LEU A 125 23.02 14.64 -16.29
CA LEU A 125 23.57 15.85 -16.91
C LEU A 125 24.71 16.38 -16.02
N PRO A 126 25.97 16.37 -16.48
CA PRO A 126 27.09 16.67 -15.64
C PRO A 126 27.10 18.15 -15.23
N SER A 127 27.26 18.39 -13.94
CA SER A 127 27.25 19.70 -13.26
C SER A 127 28.41 20.64 -13.62
N TYR A 128 29.22 20.31 -14.64
CA TYR A 128 30.31 21.19 -15.11
C TYR A 128 29.84 22.28 -16.09
N ARG A 129 28.58 22.27 -16.52
CA ARG A 129 28.00 23.29 -17.41
C ARG A 129 27.10 24.27 -16.67
N LEU A 130 27.67 25.02 -15.72
CA LEU A 130 27.10 26.28 -15.23
C LEU A 130 28.25 27.27 -14.97
#